data_AF-A0A854WTA0-F1
#
_entry.id   AF-A0A854WTA0-F1
#
_cell.length_a   1.000
_cell.length_b   1.000
_cell.length_c   1.000
_cell.angle_alpha   90.00
_cell.angle_beta   90.00
_cell.angle_gamma   90.00
#
_symmetry.space_group_name_H-M   'P 1'
#
loop_
_entity.id
_entity.type
_entity.pdbx_description
1 polymer ?
#
loop_
_entity_poly.entity_id
_entity_poly.type
_entity_poly.pdbx_seq_one_letter_code
_entity_poly.pdbx_strand_id
1 'polypeptide(L)'
;MNKIEMISFSILLDEVAEARQLLENLVSLEKTVNSELSIGVIPFISSLSDGILNFLPTEVHADFPNIGDQEFQKIVSSVRVSYKQYTDKKFNKATKLILEIEKRFYSQIVENYDLFQKLISKLFGQCDLGVYYFEGIPYANTNQYHIYLESILSKTNKKETPYFDKKATDLFSEYSEGLGTLINSVNQKSISDALIQDIETGDFQLRDYCLLDSKRRNFLTGNLPIETQLFLFNILCQNNFVFHIMPSVLKSKNQLFTRSLFQCYVVSITALRLLFNKHSSLFSDSQLEKINDILNRKEKVFYLGNDFRNNIFHYKISNVPLQIFTSPEQFFEELIEFHSSKTINENQELLLIELSKINDLINSFIN
;
A
#
# COMPACT_ATOMS: atom_id res chain seq x y z
N MET A 1 -25.37 2.63 -16.91
CA MET A 1 -25.16 2.02 -15.58
C MET A 1 -26.49 1.67 -14.97
N ASN A 2 -26.62 0.52 -14.32
CA ASN A 2 -27.78 0.18 -13.49
C ASN A 2 -27.73 0.93 -12.14
N LYS A 3 -28.81 0.88 -11.34
CA LYS A 3 -28.88 1.62 -10.06
C LYS A 3 -27.76 1.28 -9.07
N ILE A 4 -27.40 0.00 -8.95
CA ILE A 4 -26.30 -0.45 -8.06
C ILE A 4 -24.94 0.07 -8.57
N GLU A 5 -24.71 0.06 -9.88
CA GLU A 5 -23.50 0.62 -10.49
C GLU A 5 -23.41 2.13 -10.24
N MET A 6 -24.53 2.86 -10.31
CA MET A 6 -24.56 4.30 -9.98
C MET A 6 -24.24 4.56 -8.51
N ILE A 7 -24.76 3.75 -7.60
CA ILE A 7 -24.42 3.83 -6.16
C ILE A 7 -22.92 3.60 -5.95
N SER A 8 -22.37 2.56 -6.59
CA SER A 8 -20.95 2.24 -6.47
C SER A 8 -20.06 3.35 -7.03
N PHE A 9 -20.46 3.94 -8.16
CA PHE A 9 -19.75 5.09 -8.73
C PHE A 9 -19.85 6.33 -7.84
N SER A 10 -21.00 6.57 -7.19
CA SER A 10 -21.17 7.68 -6.24
C SER A 10 -20.23 7.56 -5.04
N ILE A 11 -20.14 6.36 -4.44
CA ILE A 11 -19.17 6.07 -3.36
C ILE A 11 -17.75 6.38 -3.83
N LEU A 12 -17.41 5.92 -5.03
CA LEU A 12 -16.10 6.17 -5.61
C LEU A 12 -15.79 7.66 -5.79
N LEU A 13 -16.77 8.49 -6.21
CA LEU A 13 -16.59 9.94 -6.33
C LEU A 13 -16.37 10.64 -4.97
N ASP A 14 -17.00 10.14 -3.91
CA ASP A 14 -16.75 10.63 -2.56
C ASP A 14 -15.32 10.35 -2.11
N GLU A 15 -14.81 9.14 -2.41
CA GLU A 15 -13.42 8.77 -2.15
C GLU A 15 -12.42 9.56 -3.02
N VAL A 16 -12.80 9.95 -4.25
CA VAL A 16 -12.02 10.85 -5.10
C VAL A 16 -11.87 12.24 -4.47
N ALA A 17 -12.93 12.77 -3.87
CA ALA A 17 -12.85 14.06 -3.18
C ALA A 17 -11.89 14.00 -1.97
N GLU A 18 -11.97 12.93 -1.17
CA GLU A 18 -11.04 12.70 -0.07
C GLU A 18 -9.60 12.52 -0.57
N ALA A 19 -9.39 11.76 -1.65
CA ALA A 19 -8.09 11.58 -2.29
C ALA A 19 -7.52 12.91 -2.79
N ARG A 20 -8.34 13.77 -3.39
CA ARG A 20 -7.90 15.08 -3.87
C ARG A 20 -7.45 15.98 -2.72
N GLN A 21 -8.17 15.97 -1.58
CA GLN A 21 -7.76 16.71 -0.38
C GLN A 21 -6.48 16.13 0.24
N LEU A 22 -6.37 14.79 0.31
CA LEU A 22 -5.15 14.09 0.75
C LEU A 22 -3.94 14.52 -0.07
N LEU A 23 -4.06 14.56 -1.40
CA LEU A 23 -3.00 14.99 -2.31
C LEU A 23 -2.66 16.48 -2.13
N GLU A 24 -3.65 17.34 -1.90
CA GLU A 24 -3.41 18.77 -1.58
C GLU A 24 -2.60 18.92 -0.29
N ASN A 25 -2.96 18.18 0.75
CA ASN A 25 -2.22 18.16 2.01
C ASN A 25 -0.79 17.62 1.80
N LEU A 26 -0.62 16.60 0.97
CA LEU A 26 0.71 16.04 0.66
C LEU A 26 1.63 17.05 -0.04
N VAL A 27 1.12 17.77 -1.05
CA VAL A 27 1.95 18.74 -1.81
C VAL A 27 2.24 20.01 -1.01
N SER A 28 1.44 20.30 0.04
CA SER A 28 1.69 21.41 0.97
C SER A 28 2.86 21.17 1.94
N LEU A 29 3.30 19.92 2.09
CA LEU A 29 4.42 19.56 2.94
C LEU A 29 5.78 19.94 2.33
N GLU A 30 6.81 20.01 3.18
CA GLU A 30 8.19 20.15 2.70
C GLU A 30 8.53 19.06 1.69
N LYS A 31 9.29 19.44 0.65
CA LYS A 31 9.58 18.57 -0.50
C LYS A 31 10.19 17.22 -0.10
N THR A 32 11.04 17.21 0.92
CA THR A 32 11.65 16.00 1.47
C THR A 32 10.58 15.06 2.03
N VAL A 33 9.77 15.54 2.97
CA VAL A 33 8.67 14.78 3.59
C VAL A 33 7.66 14.30 2.54
N ASN A 34 7.24 15.18 1.62
CA ASN A 34 6.34 14.83 0.52
C ASN A 34 6.89 13.64 -0.29
N SER A 35 8.18 13.67 -0.65
CA SER A 35 8.81 12.59 -1.41
C SER A 35 8.80 11.26 -0.66
N GLU A 36 9.01 11.26 0.65
CA GLU A 36 9.01 10.04 1.48
C GLU A 36 7.59 9.46 1.63
N LEU A 37 6.62 10.32 1.95
CA LEU A 37 5.22 9.93 2.13
C LEU A 37 4.58 9.44 0.84
N SER A 38 5.00 9.98 -0.30
CA SER A 38 4.50 9.59 -1.63
C SER A 38 4.62 8.09 -1.88
N ILE A 39 5.63 7.42 -1.31
CA ILE A 39 5.82 5.96 -1.42
C ILE A 39 4.59 5.21 -0.87
N GLY A 40 4.06 5.66 0.28
CA GLY A 40 2.88 5.06 0.90
C GLY A 40 1.56 5.44 0.23
N VAL A 41 1.48 6.62 -0.41
CA VAL A 41 0.26 7.13 -1.06
C VAL A 41 -0.06 6.42 -2.38
N ILE A 42 0.96 6.26 -3.23
CA ILE A 42 0.85 5.73 -4.60
C ILE A 42 -0.11 4.54 -4.75
N PRO A 43 -0.01 3.47 -3.95
CA PRO A 43 -0.88 2.31 -4.17
C PRO A 43 -2.36 2.52 -3.92
N PHE A 44 -2.71 3.34 -2.94
CA PHE A 44 -4.11 3.61 -2.63
C PHE A 44 -4.72 4.48 -3.72
N ILE A 45 -3.98 5.50 -4.18
CA ILE A 45 -4.37 6.31 -5.33
C ILE A 45 -4.43 5.49 -6.62
N SER A 46 -3.50 4.55 -6.82
CA SER A 46 -3.54 3.60 -7.94
C SER A 46 -4.78 2.70 -7.86
N SER A 47 -5.16 2.27 -6.65
CA SER A 47 -6.34 1.44 -6.44
C SER A 47 -7.63 2.17 -6.76
N LEU A 48 -7.75 3.43 -6.31
CA LEU A 48 -8.86 4.31 -6.63
C LEU A 48 -8.90 4.62 -8.14
N SER A 49 -7.74 4.90 -8.74
CA SER A 49 -7.59 5.17 -10.18
C SER A 49 -8.04 4.01 -11.06
N ASP A 50 -7.70 2.77 -10.71
CA ASP A 50 -8.21 1.60 -11.43
C ASP A 50 -9.74 1.50 -11.30
N GLY A 51 -10.28 1.80 -10.11
CA GLY A 51 -11.72 1.91 -9.89
C GLY A 51 -12.36 2.89 -10.86
N ILE A 52 -11.83 4.11 -10.94
CA ILE A 52 -12.34 5.17 -11.83
C ILE A 52 -12.32 4.69 -13.28
N LEU A 53 -11.19 4.16 -13.74
CA LEU A 53 -11.01 3.67 -15.12
C LEU A 53 -11.91 2.48 -15.46
N ASN A 54 -12.45 1.74 -14.49
CA ASN A 54 -13.45 0.69 -14.77
C ASN A 54 -14.87 1.26 -14.98
N PHE A 55 -15.14 2.49 -14.53
CA PHE A 55 -16.42 3.17 -14.72
C PHE A 55 -16.43 4.15 -15.91
N LEU A 56 -15.25 4.64 -16.31
CA LEU A 56 -15.13 5.50 -17.47
C LEU A 56 -15.31 4.71 -18.79
N PRO A 57 -15.91 5.33 -19.83
CA PRO A 57 -15.92 4.75 -21.17
C PRO A 57 -14.49 4.59 -21.71
N THR A 58 -14.23 3.51 -22.45
CA THR A 58 -12.91 3.22 -23.03
C THR A 58 -12.39 4.35 -23.92
N GLU A 59 -13.28 5.12 -24.55
CA GLU A 59 -12.93 6.27 -25.38
C GLU A 59 -12.23 7.36 -24.56
N VAL A 60 -12.65 7.57 -23.31
CA VAL A 60 -12.07 8.55 -22.38
C VAL A 60 -10.68 8.10 -21.91
N HIS A 61 -10.35 6.81 -22.02
CA HIS A 61 -9.03 6.31 -21.61
C HIS A 61 -7.92 6.85 -22.51
N ALA A 62 -8.24 7.16 -23.77
CA ALA A 62 -7.30 7.74 -24.73
C ALA A 62 -6.95 9.20 -24.42
N ASP A 63 -7.72 9.87 -23.56
CA ASP A 63 -7.46 11.26 -23.14
C ASP A 63 -6.33 11.34 -22.10
N PHE A 64 -5.96 10.22 -21.47
CA PHE A 64 -4.85 10.16 -20.53
C PHE A 64 -3.53 9.86 -21.25
N PRO A 65 -2.44 10.56 -20.91
CA PRO A 65 -1.15 10.33 -21.54
C PRO A 65 -0.65 8.92 -21.28
N ASN A 66 0.05 8.35 -22.27
CA ASN A 66 0.80 7.13 -22.07
C ASN A 66 1.91 7.33 -21.04
N ILE A 67 2.25 6.25 -20.33
CA ILE A 67 3.39 6.19 -19.42
C ILE A 67 4.50 5.43 -20.14
N GLY A 68 5.52 6.14 -20.60
CA GLY A 68 6.44 5.63 -21.62
C GLY A 68 5.68 5.20 -22.89
N ASP A 69 5.77 3.93 -23.24
CA ASP A 69 5.14 3.33 -24.43
C ASP A 69 3.83 2.59 -24.15
N GLN A 70 3.26 2.73 -22.95
CA GLN A 70 2.09 1.98 -22.52
C GLN A 70 0.91 2.87 -22.12
N GLU A 71 -0.30 2.36 -22.35
CA GLU A 71 -1.53 2.98 -21.89
C GLU A 71 -1.54 3.11 -20.36
N PHE A 72 -1.97 4.28 -19.87
CA PHE A 72 -2.05 4.59 -18.45
C PHE A 72 -2.79 3.51 -17.64
N GLN A 73 -3.95 3.05 -18.12
CA GLN A 73 -4.75 2.01 -17.46
C GLN A 73 -3.95 0.72 -17.23
N LYS A 74 -3.13 0.27 -18.19
CA LYS A 74 -2.32 -0.94 -18.06
C LYS A 74 -1.28 -0.81 -16.96
N ILE A 75 -0.71 0.38 -16.79
CA ILE A 75 0.23 0.68 -15.69
C ILE A 75 -0.50 0.76 -14.35
N VAL A 76 -1.62 1.50 -14.28
CA VAL A 76 -2.45 1.61 -13.07
C VAL A 76 -2.87 0.23 -12.54
N SER A 77 -3.38 -0.64 -13.41
CA SER A 77 -3.72 -2.00 -13.05
C SER A 77 -2.50 -2.82 -12.62
N SER A 78 -1.28 -2.54 -13.09
CA SER A 78 -0.06 -3.23 -12.66
C SER A 78 0.36 -2.81 -11.25
N VAL A 79 0.37 -1.50 -10.97
CA VAL A 79 0.80 -0.93 -9.69
C VAL A 79 -0.23 -1.17 -8.59
N ARG A 80 -1.54 -1.01 -8.85
CA ARG A 80 -2.60 -1.42 -7.89
C ARG A 80 -2.43 -2.88 -7.47
N VAL A 81 -2.02 -3.71 -8.42
CA VAL A 81 -1.92 -5.14 -8.21
C VAL A 81 -0.69 -5.45 -7.34
N SER A 82 0.29 -4.58 -7.13
CA SER A 82 1.47 -4.86 -6.25
C SER A 82 1.10 -5.26 -4.81
N TYR A 83 0.14 -4.60 -4.16
CA TYR A 83 -0.31 -4.95 -2.79
C TYR A 83 -1.10 -6.26 -2.72
N LYS A 84 -1.88 -6.54 -3.76
CA LYS A 84 -2.62 -7.79 -3.93
C LYS A 84 -1.71 -8.93 -4.39
N GLN A 85 -0.67 -8.64 -5.18
CA GLN A 85 0.24 -9.60 -5.81
C GLN A 85 0.98 -10.45 -4.79
N TYR A 86 1.23 -9.88 -3.62
CA TYR A 86 1.92 -10.56 -2.53
C TYR A 86 1.04 -11.59 -1.82
N THR A 87 -0.28 -11.41 -1.85
CA THR A 87 -1.24 -12.32 -1.22
C THR A 87 -1.97 -13.22 -2.22
N ASP A 88 -2.07 -12.83 -3.50
CA ASP A 88 -2.71 -13.61 -4.57
C ASP A 88 -1.74 -14.53 -5.33
N LYS A 89 -0.44 -14.19 -5.42
CA LYS A 89 0.56 -15.11 -5.99
C LYS A 89 0.82 -16.24 -4.99
N LYS A 90 1.25 -17.42 -5.48
CA LYS A 90 1.83 -18.46 -4.60
C LYS A 90 2.88 -17.79 -3.70
N PHE A 91 2.72 -17.89 -2.38
CA PHE A 91 3.56 -17.23 -1.37
C PHE A 91 5.05 -17.26 -1.70
N ASN A 92 5.57 -18.42 -2.15
CA ASN A 92 6.97 -18.59 -2.54
C ASN A 92 7.43 -17.69 -3.70
N LYS A 93 6.55 -17.42 -4.65
CA LYS A 93 6.86 -16.54 -5.79
C LYS A 93 6.87 -15.08 -5.34
N ALA A 94 5.97 -14.71 -4.44
CA ALA A 94 5.88 -13.38 -3.87
C ALA A 94 7.14 -13.03 -3.06
N THR A 95 7.49 -13.84 -2.06
CA THR A 95 8.66 -13.58 -1.22
C THR A 95 9.97 -13.58 -2.01
N LYS A 96 10.14 -14.53 -2.94
CA LYS A 96 11.32 -14.56 -3.82
C LYS A 96 11.46 -13.30 -4.67
N LEU A 97 10.37 -12.82 -5.27
CA LEU A 97 10.41 -11.62 -6.09
C LEU A 97 10.83 -10.38 -5.28
N ILE A 98 10.31 -10.22 -4.07
CA ILE A 98 10.70 -9.11 -3.16
C ILE A 98 12.20 -9.14 -2.88
N LEU A 99 12.75 -10.32 -2.56
CA LEU A 99 14.19 -10.46 -2.30
C LEU A 99 15.03 -10.26 -3.58
N GLU A 100 14.53 -10.67 -4.74
CA GLU A 100 15.22 -10.43 -6.02
C GLU A 100 15.28 -8.94 -6.38
N ILE A 101 14.21 -8.18 -6.09
CA ILE A 101 14.19 -6.72 -6.24
C ILE A 101 15.25 -6.07 -5.34
N GLU A 102 15.35 -6.52 -4.08
CA GLU A 102 16.35 -6.04 -3.14
C GLU A 102 17.79 -6.34 -3.61
N LYS A 103 18.03 -7.58 -4.06
CA LYS A 103 19.34 -7.98 -4.61
C LYS A 103 19.71 -7.16 -5.84
N ARG A 104 18.73 -6.83 -6.69
CA ARG A 104 18.94 -5.96 -7.86
C ARG A 104 19.34 -4.55 -7.41
N PHE A 105 18.62 -3.98 -6.44
CA PHE A 105 18.96 -2.68 -5.87
C PHE A 105 20.39 -2.66 -5.32
N TYR A 106 20.73 -3.62 -4.46
CA TYR A 106 22.09 -3.78 -3.94
C TYR A 106 23.14 -3.88 -5.06
N SER A 107 22.89 -4.70 -6.09
CA SER A 107 23.84 -4.87 -7.19
C SER A 107 24.09 -3.55 -7.94
N GLN A 108 23.06 -2.72 -8.12
CA GLN A 108 23.16 -1.42 -8.78
C GLN A 108 23.87 -0.38 -7.91
N ILE A 109 23.69 -0.43 -6.58
CA ILE A 109 24.44 0.43 -5.65
C ILE A 109 25.95 0.19 -5.82
N VAL A 110 26.37 -1.07 -5.85
CA VAL A 110 27.80 -1.44 -5.80
C VAL A 110 28.46 -1.59 -7.18
N GLU A 111 27.69 -1.57 -8.27
CA GLU A 111 28.16 -1.83 -9.64
C GLU A 111 29.35 -0.94 -10.01
N ASN A 112 29.23 0.34 -9.72
CA ASN A 112 30.21 1.37 -10.10
C ASN A 112 31.21 1.71 -8.98
N TYR A 113 31.32 0.88 -7.93
CA TYR A 113 32.27 1.14 -6.86
C TYR A 113 33.71 1.00 -7.34
N ASP A 114 34.52 2.01 -7.02
CA ASP A 114 35.96 1.95 -7.17
C ASP A 114 36.59 0.97 -6.15
N LEU A 115 37.90 0.76 -6.25
CA LEU A 115 38.63 -0.18 -5.38
C LEU A 115 38.53 0.22 -3.89
N PHE A 116 38.56 1.52 -3.59
CA PHE A 116 38.51 2.04 -2.23
C PHE A 116 37.11 1.90 -1.63
N GLN A 117 36.07 2.20 -2.40
CA GLN A 117 34.67 1.98 -2.03
C GLN A 117 34.38 0.49 -1.80
N LYS A 118 34.89 -0.41 -2.65
CA LYS A 118 34.81 -1.86 -2.46
C LYS A 118 35.54 -2.32 -1.19
N LEU A 119 36.67 -1.71 -0.85
CA LEU A 119 37.40 -2.01 0.38
C LEU A 119 36.60 -1.55 1.61
N ILE A 120 36.03 -0.34 1.58
CA ILE A 120 35.18 0.19 2.65
C ILE A 120 33.96 -0.71 2.84
N SER A 121 33.21 -1.03 1.77
CA SER A 121 32.02 -1.87 1.88
C SER A 121 32.36 -3.27 2.39
N LYS A 122 33.51 -3.82 1.99
CA LYS A 122 34.01 -5.10 2.52
C LYS A 122 34.34 -5.02 4.02
N LEU A 123 34.81 -3.89 4.55
CA LEU A 123 35.20 -3.74 5.96
C LEU A 123 34.04 -3.34 6.88
N PHE A 124 33.16 -2.46 6.41
CA PHE A 124 32.10 -1.86 7.22
C PHE A 124 30.69 -2.33 6.85
N GLY A 125 30.53 -3.04 5.73
CA GLY A 125 29.24 -3.43 5.18
C GLY A 125 28.70 -2.40 4.20
N GLN A 126 27.57 -2.73 3.59
CA GLN A 126 26.83 -1.84 2.70
C GLN A 126 25.37 -1.96 3.06
N CYS A 127 24.78 -0.87 3.57
CA CYS A 127 23.35 -0.82 3.79
C CYS A 127 22.61 -0.81 2.45
N ASP A 128 21.50 -1.51 2.40
CA ASP A 128 20.74 -1.83 1.20
C ASP A 128 19.24 -1.74 1.39
N LEU A 129 18.78 -1.43 2.61
CA LEU A 129 17.37 -1.13 2.89
C LEU A 129 17.26 0.20 3.64
N GLY A 130 16.69 1.21 2.99
CA GLY A 130 16.30 2.46 3.64
C GLY A 130 14.88 2.35 4.19
N VAL A 131 14.68 2.71 5.45
CA VAL A 131 13.37 2.65 6.13
C VAL A 131 13.00 4.04 6.63
N TYR A 132 11.78 4.47 6.29
CA TYR A 132 11.21 5.75 6.66
C TYR A 132 10.34 5.60 7.91
N TYR A 133 10.56 6.49 8.87
CA TYR A 133 9.90 6.52 10.16
C TYR A 133 9.17 7.84 10.36
N PHE A 134 8.04 7.78 11.06
CA PHE A 134 7.33 8.92 11.60
C PHE A 134 7.14 8.68 13.10
N GLU A 135 7.66 9.57 13.94
CA GLU A 135 7.65 9.42 15.41
C GLU A 135 8.20 8.05 15.88
N GLY A 136 9.21 7.53 15.16
CA GLY A 136 9.82 6.23 15.45
C GLY A 136 9.04 5.01 14.96
N ILE A 137 7.93 5.18 14.24
CA ILE A 137 7.12 4.10 13.65
C ILE A 137 7.47 3.95 12.15
N PRO A 138 7.89 2.75 11.67
CA PRO A 138 8.22 2.57 10.27
C PRO A 138 6.97 2.56 9.41
N TYR A 139 6.91 3.37 8.36
CA TYR A 139 5.73 3.50 7.49
C TYR A 139 6.01 3.23 6.01
N ALA A 140 7.27 3.29 5.57
CA ALA A 140 7.68 2.97 4.21
C ALA A 140 9.12 2.46 4.17
N ASN A 141 9.52 1.86 3.06
CA ASN A 141 10.91 1.50 2.80
C ASN A 141 11.26 1.52 1.30
N THR A 142 12.56 1.50 0.99
CA THR A 142 13.08 1.52 -0.39
C THR A 142 12.67 0.28 -1.20
N ASN A 143 12.52 -0.89 -0.57
CA ASN A 143 12.03 -2.09 -1.24
C ASN A 143 10.61 -1.89 -1.80
N GLN A 144 9.70 -1.28 -1.02
CA GLN A 144 8.35 -0.93 -1.48
C GLN A 144 8.38 0.03 -2.67
N TYR A 145 9.24 1.05 -2.64
CA TYR A 145 9.42 1.95 -3.77
C TYR A 145 9.84 1.19 -5.05
N HIS A 146 10.86 0.32 -4.95
CA HIS A 146 11.33 -0.46 -6.09
C HIS A 146 10.30 -1.47 -6.60
N ILE A 147 9.44 -2.00 -5.74
CA ILE A 147 8.31 -2.82 -6.13
C ILE A 147 7.36 -2.06 -7.06
N TYR A 148 7.02 -0.82 -6.74
CA TYR A 148 6.14 0.00 -7.58
C TYR A 148 6.82 0.36 -8.89
N LEU A 149 8.08 0.76 -8.82
CA LEU A 149 8.88 1.08 -9.99
C LEU A 149 8.99 -0.13 -10.96
N GLU A 150 9.30 -1.32 -10.45
CA GLU A 150 9.32 -2.56 -11.25
C GLU A 150 7.94 -2.88 -11.86
N SER A 151 6.86 -2.56 -11.15
CA SER A 151 5.50 -2.77 -11.63
C SER A 151 5.18 -1.87 -12.83
N ILE A 152 5.81 -0.70 -12.93
CA ILE A 152 5.74 0.22 -14.07
C ILE A 152 6.71 -0.23 -15.17
N LEU A 153 7.99 -0.40 -14.84
CA LEU A 153 9.05 -0.78 -15.79
C LEU A 153 8.72 -2.09 -16.52
N SER A 154 8.22 -3.10 -15.81
CA SER A 154 7.91 -4.41 -16.39
C SER A 154 6.80 -4.41 -17.46
N LYS A 155 6.04 -3.31 -17.57
CA LYS A 155 5.01 -3.13 -18.59
C LYS A 155 5.49 -2.35 -19.79
N THR A 156 6.53 -1.54 -19.62
CA THR A 156 7.09 -0.70 -20.69
C THR A 156 8.24 -1.41 -21.39
N ASN A 157 8.68 -0.87 -22.52
CA ASN A 157 9.93 -1.28 -23.15
C ASN A 157 11.18 -0.95 -22.30
N LYS A 158 11.01 -0.29 -21.15
CA LYS A 158 12.07 0.11 -20.22
C LYS A 158 12.35 -0.91 -19.12
N LYS A 159 11.86 -2.15 -19.21
CA LYS A 159 11.98 -3.20 -18.17
C LYS A 159 13.37 -3.40 -17.57
N GLU A 160 14.44 -3.21 -18.35
CA GLU A 160 15.82 -3.43 -17.90
C GLU A 160 16.52 -2.14 -17.41
N THR A 161 15.78 -1.03 -17.32
CA THR A 161 16.34 0.26 -16.89
C THR A 161 16.78 0.19 -15.42
N PRO A 162 18.02 0.58 -15.10
CA PRO A 162 18.48 0.67 -13.71
C PRO A 162 17.64 1.65 -12.89
N TYR A 163 17.50 1.39 -11.59
CA TYR A 163 16.66 2.21 -10.69
C TYR A 163 17.18 3.65 -10.54
N PHE A 164 18.48 3.84 -10.63
CA PHE A 164 19.13 5.16 -10.53
C PHE A 164 19.24 5.88 -11.89
N ASP A 165 18.81 5.26 -12.98
CA ASP A 165 18.78 5.92 -14.29
C ASP A 165 17.66 6.97 -14.29
N LYS A 166 17.96 8.16 -14.82
CA LYS A 166 16.99 9.25 -14.98
C LYS A 166 15.70 8.78 -15.67
N LYS A 167 15.77 7.86 -16.63
CA LYS A 167 14.59 7.32 -17.33
C LYS A 167 13.62 6.59 -16.40
N ALA A 168 14.12 5.95 -15.34
CA ALA A 168 13.29 5.30 -14.34
C ALA A 168 12.59 6.35 -13.47
N THR A 169 13.31 7.38 -13.05
CA THR A 169 12.75 8.53 -12.31
C THR A 169 11.69 9.27 -13.13
N ASP A 170 12.00 9.61 -14.39
CA ASP A 170 11.10 10.32 -15.30
C ASP A 170 9.79 9.52 -15.49
N LEU A 171 9.89 8.19 -15.69
CA LEU A 171 8.72 7.32 -15.84
C LEU A 171 7.86 7.25 -14.57
N PHE A 172 8.50 7.24 -13.40
CA PHE A 172 7.79 7.26 -12.13
C PHE A 172 7.07 8.61 -11.92
N SER A 173 7.72 9.72 -12.27
CA SER A 173 7.12 11.05 -12.25
C SER A 173 5.94 11.19 -13.21
N GLU A 174 6.08 10.74 -14.46
CA GLU A 174 4.99 10.67 -15.43
C GLU A 174 3.79 9.89 -14.86
N TYR A 175 4.07 8.75 -14.22
CA TYR A 175 3.02 7.93 -13.61
C TYR A 175 2.31 8.63 -12.46
N SER A 176 3.06 9.25 -11.55
CA SER A 176 2.52 10.02 -10.43
C SER A 176 1.70 11.23 -10.90
N GLU A 177 2.14 11.92 -11.94
CA GLU A 177 1.41 13.03 -12.56
C GLU A 177 0.09 12.54 -13.20
N GLY A 178 0.13 11.40 -13.90
CA GLY A 178 -1.08 10.77 -14.45
C GLY A 178 -2.11 10.42 -13.38
N LEU A 179 -1.67 9.89 -12.23
CA LEU A 179 -2.54 9.62 -11.08
C LEU A 179 -3.19 10.91 -10.56
N GLY A 180 -2.39 11.95 -10.31
CA GLY A 180 -2.90 13.25 -9.85
C GLY A 180 -3.89 13.88 -10.83
N THR A 181 -3.59 13.80 -12.12
CA THR A 181 -4.44 14.32 -13.21
C THR A 181 -5.79 13.62 -13.23
N LEU A 182 -5.81 12.29 -13.16
CA LEU A 182 -7.06 11.51 -13.14
C LEU A 182 -7.93 11.86 -11.93
N ILE A 183 -7.34 11.92 -10.72
CA ILE A 183 -8.06 12.30 -9.51
C ILE A 183 -8.64 13.71 -9.66
N ASN A 184 -7.85 14.66 -10.17
CA ASN A 184 -8.29 16.03 -10.35
C ASN A 184 -9.38 16.17 -11.43
N SER A 185 -9.30 15.42 -12.54
CA SER A 185 -10.27 15.51 -13.64
C SER A 185 -11.64 14.94 -13.28
N VAL A 186 -11.69 13.98 -12.35
CA VAL A 186 -12.92 13.28 -11.95
C VAL A 186 -13.53 13.89 -10.70
N ASN A 187 -12.75 14.62 -9.90
CA ASN A 187 -13.25 15.28 -8.70
C ASN A 187 -14.31 16.34 -9.04
N GLN A 188 -15.49 16.21 -8.42
CA GLN A 188 -16.61 17.15 -8.58
C GLN A 188 -16.88 17.99 -7.34
N LYS A 189 -16.17 17.72 -6.23
CA LYS A 189 -16.38 18.41 -4.95
C LYS A 189 -15.34 19.52 -4.76
N SER A 190 -15.74 20.58 -4.07
CA SER A 190 -14.82 21.61 -3.60
C SER A 190 -13.79 21.00 -2.65
N ILE A 191 -12.54 21.40 -2.79
CA ILE A 191 -11.50 21.12 -1.81
C ILE A 191 -11.30 22.33 -0.90
N SER A 192 -10.95 22.05 0.35
CA SER A 192 -10.50 23.07 1.28
C SER A 192 -9.03 23.37 1.03
N ASP A 193 -8.60 24.57 1.41
CA ASP A 193 -7.18 24.90 1.46
C ASP A 193 -6.43 23.86 2.31
N ALA A 194 -5.18 23.58 1.92
CA ALA A 194 -4.33 22.70 2.70
C ALA A 194 -4.28 23.17 4.15
N LEU A 195 -4.60 22.28 5.08
CA LEU A 195 -4.51 22.59 6.50
C LEU A 195 -3.04 22.83 6.82
N ILE A 196 -2.72 23.93 7.51
CA ILE A 196 -1.40 24.14 8.09
C ILE A 196 -1.15 22.96 9.03
N GLN A 197 -0.16 22.13 8.70
CA GLN A 197 0.14 20.94 9.46
C GLN A 197 1.12 21.32 10.58
N ASP A 198 0.73 21.13 11.83
CA ASP A 198 1.63 21.17 13.00
C ASP A 198 2.49 19.90 13.03
N ILE A 199 3.31 19.71 11.99
CA ILE A 199 4.19 18.53 11.87
C ILE A 199 5.58 19.04 11.62
N GLU A 200 6.49 18.69 12.51
CA GLU A 200 7.87 19.10 12.40
C GLU A 200 8.59 18.13 11.46
N THR A 201 9.48 18.63 10.61
CA THR A 201 10.30 17.74 9.78
C THR A 201 11.20 16.83 10.59
N GLY A 202 11.47 17.16 11.86
CA GLY A 202 12.17 16.31 12.82
C GLY A 202 11.41 15.04 13.23
N ASP A 203 10.09 14.99 12.99
CA ASP A 203 9.26 13.80 13.25
C ASP A 203 9.54 12.68 12.24
N PHE A 204 10.10 13.02 11.08
CA PHE A 204 10.46 12.10 10.01
C PHE A 204 11.94 11.71 10.08
N GLN A 205 12.21 10.42 9.90
CA GLN A 205 13.58 9.90 9.92
C GLN A 205 13.76 8.82 8.85
N LEU A 206 14.88 8.90 8.13
CA LEU A 206 15.39 7.83 7.28
C LEU A 206 16.51 7.10 8.02
N ARG A 207 16.41 5.78 8.11
CA ARG A 207 17.46 4.91 8.66
C ARG A 207 17.81 3.82 7.68
N ASP A 208 19.11 3.61 7.48
CA ASP A 208 19.63 2.59 6.57
C ASP A 208 20.04 1.33 7.32
N TYR A 209 19.67 0.17 6.78
CA TYR A 209 19.95 -1.13 7.36
C TYR A 209 20.73 -2.02 6.39
N CYS A 210 21.57 -2.89 6.96
CA CYS A 210 22.24 -3.97 6.24
C CYS A 210 21.35 -5.21 6.30
N LEU A 211 20.78 -5.59 5.17
CA LEU A 211 19.89 -6.73 5.02
C LEU A 211 20.57 -7.92 4.36
N LEU A 212 21.23 -7.73 3.21
CA LEU A 212 21.86 -8.81 2.45
C LEU A 212 23.25 -9.21 2.96
N ASP A 213 23.95 -8.33 3.68
CA ASP A 213 25.22 -8.69 4.33
C ASP A 213 24.96 -9.58 5.56
N SER A 214 25.01 -10.90 5.35
CA SER A 214 24.72 -11.87 6.41
C SER A 214 25.65 -11.78 7.64
N LYS A 215 26.83 -11.17 7.52
CA LYS A 215 27.77 -11.01 8.66
C LYS A 215 27.44 -9.80 9.52
N ARG A 216 26.85 -8.76 8.92
CA ARG A 216 26.57 -7.47 9.56
C ARG A 216 25.10 -7.13 9.62
N ARG A 217 24.24 -8.09 9.25
CA ARG A 217 22.79 -7.92 9.23
C ARG A 217 22.31 -7.42 10.59
N ASN A 218 21.67 -6.26 10.59
CA ASN A 218 21.22 -5.55 11.79
C ASN A 218 19.71 -5.29 11.80
N PHE A 219 18.99 -5.91 10.87
CA PHE A 219 17.55 -5.77 10.71
C PHE A 219 16.93 -7.06 10.19
N LEU A 220 15.64 -7.28 10.48
CA LEU A 220 14.92 -8.50 10.11
C LEU A 220 15.68 -9.77 10.57
N THR A 221 15.86 -9.86 11.89
CA THR A 221 16.70 -10.86 12.57
C THR A 221 15.93 -12.05 13.13
N GLY A 222 14.62 -12.09 12.92
CA GLY A 222 13.76 -13.17 13.40
C GLY A 222 14.07 -14.54 12.78
N ASN A 223 13.31 -15.56 13.20
CA ASN A 223 13.55 -16.96 12.84
C ASN A 223 13.07 -17.36 11.44
N LEU A 224 12.35 -16.48 10.74
CA LEU A 224 11.83 -16.75 9.41
C LEU A 224 12.89 -16.53 8.32
N PRO A 225 12.73 -17.12 7.12
CA PRO A 225 13.56 -16.75 5.97
C PRO A 225 13.51 -15.24 5.70
N ILE A 226 14.65 -14.66 5.29
CA ILE A 226 14.79 -13.20 5.13
C ILE A 226 13.76 -12.62 4.15
N GLU A 227 13.46 -13.35 3.08
CA GLU A 227 12.44 -12.95 2.09
C GLU A 227 11.02 -12.92 2.69
N THR A 228 10.75 -13.78 3.67
CA THR A 228 9.48 -13.80 4.39
C THR A 228 9.43 -12.65 5.38
N GLN A 229 10.52 -12.36 6.08
CA GLN A 229 10.57 -11.23 7.01
C GLN A 229 10.42 -9.90 6.28
N LEU A 230 11.10 -9.71 5.14
CA LEU A 230 10.98 -8.50 4.32
C LEU A 230 9.57 -8.33 3.77
N PHE A 231 8.94 -9.43 3.35
CA PHE A 231 7.52 -9.44 2.96
C PHE A 231 6.59 -8.98 4.09
N LEU A 232 6.77 -9.49 5.30
CA LEU A 232 5.97 -9.08 6.45
C LEU A 232 6.24 -7.62 6.86
N PHE A 233 7.50 -7.19 6.75
CA PHE A 233 7.90 -5.82 7.04
C PHE A 233 7.26 -4.81 6.07
N ASN A 234 7.15 -5.15 4.78
CA ASN A 234 6.42 -4.32 3.81
C ASN A 234 4.93 -4.18 4.17
N ILE A 235 4.29 -5.25 4.69
CA ILE A 235 2.91 -5.19 5.18
C ILE A 235 2.81 -4.30 6.42
N LEU A 236 3.73 -4.46 7.37
CA LEU A 236 3.80 -3.62 8.57
C LEU A 236 3.91 -2.14 8.21
N CYS A 237 4.83 -1.78 7.32
CA CYS A 237 5.02 -0.41 6.84
C CYS A 237 3.72 0.14 6.24
N GLN A 238 3.06 -0.60 5.35
CA GLN A 238 1.79 -0.18 4.76
C GLN A 238 0.70 0.02 5.82
N ASN A 239 0.55 -0.93 6.74
CA ASN A 239 -0.44 -0.82 7.80
C ASN A 239 -0.18 0.43 8.64
N ASN A 240 1.08 0.68 9.02
CA ASN A 240 1.46 1.86 9.78
C ASN A 240 1.25 3.17 8.97
N PHE A 241 1.46 3.15 7.66
CA PHE A 241 1.16 4.31 6.81
C PHE A 241 -0.33 4.65 6.85
N VAL A 242 -1.21 3.66 6.65
CA VAL A 242 -2.66 3.90 6.75
C VAL A 242 -3.01 4.33 8.17
N PHE A 243 -2.55 3.61 9.17
CA PHE A 243 -2.95 3.78 10.56
C PHE A 243 -2.49 5.11 11.18
N HIS A 244 -1.29 5.57 10.86
CA HIS A 244 -0.69 6.77 11.47
C HIS A 244 -0.59 7.95 10.50
N ILE A 245 -0.13 7.73 9.26
CA ILE A 245 0.17 8.83 8.33
C ILE A 245 -1.10 9.39 7.70
N MET A 246 -1.94 8.54 7.10
CA MET A 246 -3.16 9.01 6.42
C MET A 246 -4.04 9.91 7.32
N PRO A 247 -4.38 9.52 8.57
CA PRO A 247 -5.25 10.33 9.41
C PRO A 247 -4.53 11.48 10.11
N SER A 248 -3.29 11.29 10.58
CA SER A 248 -2.60 12.30 11.41
C SER A 248 -1.84 13.32 10.60
N VAL A 249 -1.22 12.90 9.49
CA VAL A 249 -0.44 13.76 8.61
C VAL A 249 -1.33 14.27 7.47
N LEU A 250 -1.87 13.36 6.66
CA LEU A 250 -2.58 13.73 5.44
C LEU A 250 -4.06 14.09 5.66
N LYS A 251 -4.54 14.02 6.91
CA LYS A 251 -5.91 14.36 7.35
C LYS A 251 -7.03 13.64 6.59
N SER A 252 -6.76 12.43 6.10
CA SER A 252 -7.75 11.53 5.49
C SER A 252 -8.31 10.60 6.55
N LYS A 253 -9.62 10.71 6.82
CA LYS A 253 -10.31 10.00 7.91
C LYS A 253 -11.69 9.46 7.51
N ASN A 254 -12.09 9.62 6.26
CA ASN A 254 -13.45 9.31 5.78
C ASN A 254 -13.46 7.99 4.99
N GLN A 255 -14.19 7.95 3.86
CA GLN A 255 -14.49 6.73 3.11
C GLN A 255 -13.24 6.06 2.53
N LEU A 256 -12.31 6.81 1.94
CA LEU A 256 -11.06 6.30 1.37
C LEU A 256 -10.18 5.72 2.49
N PHE A 257 -10.11 6.42 3.62
CA PHE A 257 -9.38 5.94 4.79
C PHE A 257 -9.94 4.61 5.29
N THR A 258 -11.25 4.53 5.48
CA THR A 258 -11.91 3.30 5.96
C THR A 258 -11.78 2.15 4.95
N ARG A 259 -11.90 2.41 3.65
CA ARG A 259 -11.61 1.39 2.62
C ARG A 259 -10.16 0.93 2.68
N SER A 260 -9.21 1.84 2.89
CA SER A 260 -7.78 1.51 3.01
C SER A 260 -7.51 0.63 4.25
N LEU A 261 -8.18 0.88 5.38
CA LEU A 261 -8.12 0.01 6.55
C LEU A 261 -8.63 -1.41 6.24
N PHE A 262 -9.76 -1.54 5.55
CA PHE A 262 -10.26 -2.86 5.11
C PHE A 262 -9.28 -3.57 4.18
N GLN A 263 -8.68 -2.85 3.23
CA GLN A 263 -7.68 -3.41 2.32
C GLN A 263 -6.46 -3.93 3.10
N CYS A 264 -5.90 -3.13 4.00
CA CYS A 264 -4.81 -3.52 4.90
C CYS A 264 -5.17 -4.76 5.73
N TYR A 265 -6.36 -4.80 6.31
CA TYR A 265 -6.82 -5.92 7.13
C TYR A 265 -6.93 -7.21 6.30
N VAL A 266 -7.58 -7.15 5.13
CA VAL A 266 -7.73 -8.32 4.25
C VAL A 266 -6.38 -8.86 3.78
N VAL A 267 -5.47 -7.96 3.37
CA VAL A 267 -4.12 -8.32 2.92
C VAL A 267 -3.35 -8.98 4.07
N SER A 268 -3.35 -8.36 5.25
CA SER A 268 -2.61 -8.85 6.41
C SER A 268 -3.10 -10.23 6.88
N ILE A 269 -4.42 -10.44 6.95
CA ILE A 269 -4.97 -11.75 7.30
C ILE A 269 -4.62 -12.82 6.26
N THR A 270 -4.65 -12.46 4.98
CA THR A 270 -4.28 -13.40 3.91
C THR A 270 -2.80 -13.77 4.00
N ALA A 271 -1.93 -12.80 4.27
CA ALA A 271 -0.51 -13.02 4.52
C ALA A 271 -0.27 -13.92 5.75
N LEU A 272 -0.93 -13.67 6.87
CA LEU A 272 -0.83 -14.51 8.07
C LEU A 272 -1.29 -15.95 7.81
N ARG A 273 -2.36 -16.16 7.04
CA ARG A 273 -2.82 -17.50 6.67
C ARG A 273 -1.80 -18.24 5.79
N LEU A 274 -1.20 -17.55 4.81
CA LEU A 274 -0.15 -18.13 3.98
C LEU A 274 1.12 -18.46 4.78
N LEU A 275 1.49 -17.57 5.70
CA LEU A 275 2.60 -17.74 6.61
C LEU A 275 2.39 -18.96 7.52
N PHE A 276 1.22 -19.05 8.16
CA PHE A 276 0.82 -20.17 9.01
C PHE A 276 0.92 -21.51 8.27
N ASN A 277 0.35 -21.60 7.06
CA ASN A 277 0.35 -22.84 6.29
C ASN A 277 1.75 -23.32 5.91
N LYS A 278 2.73 -22.41 5.82
CA LYS A 278 4.08 -22.74 5.32
C LYS A 278 5.12 -22.85 6.42
N HIS A 279 5.00 -22.07 7.48
CA HIS A 279 6.05 -21.85 8.47
C HIS A 279 5.59 -22.09 9.91
N SER A 280 4.44 -22.74 10.13
CA SER A 280 3.91 -23.02 11.47
C SER A 280 4.91 -23.71 12.40
N SER A 281 5.78 -24.56 11.89
CA SER A 281 6.82 -25.25 12.68
C SER A 281 7.92 -24.33 13.22
N LEU A 282 8.00 -23.08 12.75
CA LEU A 282 8.98 -22.09 13.20
C LEU A 282 8.42 -21.14 14.26
N PHE A 283 7.15 -21.28 14.63
CA PHE A 283 6.48 -20.38 15.56
C PHE A 283 6.49 -20.94 16.97
N SER A 284 6.58 -20.03 17.94
CA SER A 284 6.30 -20.37 19.34
C SER A 284 4.81 -20.66 19.54
N ASP A 285 4.48 -21.40 20.60
CA ASP A 285 3.08 -21.69 20.96
C ASP A 285 2.24 -20.41 21.11
N SER A 286 2.81 -19.37 21.71
CA SER A 286 2.15 -18.07 21.85
C SER A 286 1.85 -17.40 20.50
N GLN A 287 2.77 -17.49 19.53
CA GLN A 287 2.54 -16.97 18.19
C GLN A 287 1.47 -17.78 17.44
N LEU A 288 1.47 -19.10 17.58
CA LEU A 288 0.44 -19.95 16.99
C LEU A 288 -0.95 -19.64 17.55
N GLU A 289 -1.06 -19.45 18.87
CA GLU A 289 -2.31 -19.06 19.52
C GLU A 289 -2.81 -17.70 19.00
N LYS A 290 -1.93 -16.69 18.93
CA LYS A 290 -2.28 -15.36 18.41
C LYS A 290 -2.72 -15.40 16.94
N ILE A 291 -2.02 -16.16 16.08
CA ILE A 291 -2.44 -16.35 14.68
C ILE A 291 -3.84 -16.96 14.64
N ASN A 292 -4.07 -18.04 15.39
CA ASN A 292 -5.35 -18.74 15.38
C ASN A 292 -6.50 -17.84 15.88
N ASP A 293 -6.30 -17.06 16.94
CA ASP A 293 -7.29 -16.08 17.42
C ASP A 293 -7.64 -15.07 16.34
N ILE A 294 -6.62 -14.45 15.72
CA ILE A 294 -6.80 -13.46 14.65
C ILE A 294 -7.54 -14.06 13.44
N LEU A 295 -7.14 -15.26 12.99
CA LEU A 295 -7.77 -15.91 11.84
C LEU A 295 -9.22 -16.31 12.13
N ASN A 296 -9.52 -16.79 13.35
CA ASN A 296 -10.87 -17.15 13.77
C ASN A 296 -11.77 -15.92 13.95
N ARG A 297 -11.23 -14.80 14.45
CA ARG A 297 -11.96 -13.54 14.59
C ARG A 297 -12.36 -12.98 13.24
N LYS A 298 -11.49 -13.04 12.22
CA LYS A 298 -11.80 -12.56 10.87
C LYS A 298 -13.13 -13.10 10.33
N GLU A 299 -13.37 -14.40 10.54
CA GLU A 299 -14.56 -15.08 10.06
C GLU A 299 -15.81 -14.72 10.87
N LYS A 300 -15.65 -14.31 12.14
CA LYS A 300 -16.76 -13.97 13.06
C LYS A 300 -17.11 -12.48 13.12
N VAL A 301 -16.12 -11.60 12.95
CA VAL A 301 -16.21 -10.18 13.35
C VAL A 301 -16.54 -9.25 12.18
N PHE A 302 -15.89 -9.45 11.03
CA PHE A 302 -16.01 -8.54 9.87
C PHE A 302 -16.83 -9.11 8.72
N TYR A 303 -17.33 -10.35 8.82
CA TYR A 303 -18.11 -11.07 7.79
C TYR A 303 -17.67 -10.74 6.36
N LEU A 304 -16.36 -10.88 6.10
CA LEU A 304 -15.71 -10.52 4.83
C LEU A 304 -15.99 -11.56 3.75
N GLY A 305 -17.25 -11.70 3.35
CA GLY A 305 -17.66 -12.52 2.22
C GLY A 305 -16.99 -12.06 0.92
N ASN A 306 -17.01 -12.92 -0.10
CA ASN A 306 -16.39 -12.62 -1.40
C ASN A 306 -16.95 -11.35 -2.03
N ASP A 307 -18.25 -11.09 -1.88
CA ASP A 307 -18.89 -9.89 -2.45
C ASP A 307 -18.38 -8.61 -1.81
N PHE A 308 -18.30 -8.57 -0.48
CA PHE A 308 -17.79 -7.41 0.24
C PHE A 308 -16.30 -7.19 -0.06
N ARG A 309 -15.49 -8.26 -0.08
CA ARG A 309 -14.09 -8.18 -0.51
C ARG A 309 -13.97 -7.63 -1.93
N ASN A 310 -14.80 -8.09 -2.86
CA ASN A 310 -14.78 -7.60 -4.23
C ASN A 310 -15.14 -6.10 -4.29
N ASN A 311 -16.08 -5.63 -3.48
CA ASN A 311 -16.33 -4.20 -3.36
C ASN A 311 -15.10 -3.44 -2.85
N ILE A 312 -14.49 -3.89 -1.75
CA ILE A 312 -13.32 -3.25 -1.14
C ILE A 312 -12.16 -3.04 -2.12
N PHE A 313 -11.95 -3.95 -3.06
CA PHE A 313 -10.83 -3.86 -4.02
C PHE A 313 -11.21 -3.37 -5.42
N HIS A 314 -12.48 -3.50 -5.83
CA HIS A 314 -12.90 -3.31 -7.22
C HIS A 314 -14.14 -2.41 -7.39
N TYR A 315 -14.66 -1.80 -6.33
CA TYR A 315 -15.86 -0.95 -6.38
C TYR A 315 -17.04 -1.65 -7.08
N LYS A 316 -17.16 -2.97 -6.87
CA LYS A 316 -18.29 -3.76 -7.36
C LYS A 316 -19.17 -4.17 -6.21
N ILE A 317 -20.36 -3.56 -6.11
CA ILE A 317 -21.39 -3.97 -5.16
C ILE A 317 -22.15 -5.17 -5.75
N SER A 318 -22.36 -6.20 -4.94
CA SER A 318 -23.09 -7.41 -5.34
C SER A 318 -23.80 -8.00 -4.12
N ASN A 319 -24.98 -8.58 -4.32
CA ASN A 319 -25.78 -9.22 -3.27
C ASN A 319 -26.19 -8.28 -2.11
N VAL A 320 -26.36 -6.99 -2.40
CA VAL A 320 -26.92 -6.00 -1.47
C VAL A 320 -28.26 -5.50 -2.03
N PRO A 321 -29.37 -5.62 -1.27
CA PRO A 321 -30.67 -5.11 -1.71
C PRO A 321 -30.66 -3.59 -1.88
N LEU A 322 -31.29 -3.08 -2.95
CA LEU A 322 -31.35 -1.63 -3.22
C LEU A 322 -32.01 -0.83 -2.09
N GLN A 323 -32.87 -1.47 -1.29
CA GLN A 323 -33.60 -0.85 -0.17
C GLN A 323 -32.69 -0.46 1.00
N ILE A 324 -31.47 -1.01 1.07
CA ILE A 324 -30.47 -0.64 2.06
C ILE A 324 -29.98 0.79 1.83
N PHE A 325 -29.97 1.23 0.57
CA PHE A 325 -29.41 2.52 0.19
C PHE A 325 -30.47 3.61 0.27
N THR A 326 -30.37 4.48 1.28
CA THR A 326 -31.39 5.50 1.56
C THR A 326 -30.97 6.89 1.10
N SER A 327 -29.70 7.25 1.26
CA SER A 327 -29.20 8.58 0.90
C SER A 327 -27.80 8.54 0.26
N PRO A 328 -27.52 9.32 -0.81
CA PRO A 328 -26.24 9.29 -1.50
C PRO A 328 -25.03 9.57 -0.61
N GLU A 329 -25.17 10.44 0.38
CA GLU A 329 -24.10 10.82 1.31
C GLU A 329 -23.72 9.68 2.27
N GLN A 330 -24.60 8.70 2.45
CA GLN A 330 -24.43 7.58 3.38
C GLN A 330 -24.21 6.24 2.66
N PHE A 331 -24.18 6.19 1.33
CA PHE A 331 -24.11 4.93 0.59
C PHE A 331 -22.93 4.03 1.00
N PHE A 332 -21.77 4.61 1.29
CA PHE A 332 -20.64 3.82 1.76
C PHE A 332 -20.89 3.29 3.18
N GLU A 333 -21.38 4.13 4.08
CA GLU A 333 -21.69 3.75 5.46
C GLU A 333 -22.73 2.63 5.47
N GLU A 334 -23.86 2.81 4.79
CA GLU A 334 -24.94 1.82 4.66
C GLU A 334 -24.43 0.48 4.10
N LEU A 335 -23.49 0.52 3.14
CA LEU A 335 -22.85 -0.68 2.60
C LEU A 335 -22.01 -1.41 3.65
N ILE A 336 -21.19 -0.67 4.41
CA ILE A 336 -20.38 -1.26 5.49
C ILE A 336 -21.31 -1.85 6.55
N GLU A 337 -22.30 -1.08 7.01
CA GLU A 337 -23.22 -1.48 8.07
C GLU A 337 -24.03 -2.72 7.69
N PHE A 338 -24.46 -2.83 6.43
CA PHE A 338 -25.12 -4.02 5.90
C PHE A 338 -24.25 -5.28 6.00
N HIS A 339 -22.97 -5.17 5.62
CA HIS A 339 -22.07 -6.31 5.63
C HIS A 339 -21.57 -6.68 7.04
N SER A 340 -21.34 -5.70 7.91
CA SER A 340 -20.72 -5.90 9.23
C SER A 340 -21.71 -6.02 10.39
N SER A 341 -22.96 -5.56 10.19
CA SER A 341 -23.97 -5.37 11.24
C SER A 341 -23.47 -4.48 12.39
N LYS A 342 -22.66 -3.47 12.08
CA LYS A 342 -22.03 -2.51 13.02
C LYS A 342 -21.98 -1.15 12.34
N THR A 343 -22.03 -0.07 13.10
CA THR A 343 -21.91 1.28 12.56
C THR A 343 -20.56 1.50 11.88
N ILE A 344 -20.46 2.49 10.99
CA ILE A 344 -19.18 2.84 10.34
C ILE A 344 -18.07 3.14 11.37
N ASN A 345 -18.39 3.89 12.42
CA ASN A 345 -17.44 4.28 13.47
C ASN A 345 -16.96 3.06 14.28
N GLU A 346 -17.87 2.17 14.67
CA GLU A 346 -17.51 0.92 15.37
C GLU A 346 -16.63 0.02 14.48
N ASN A 347 -16.91 -0.06 13.18
CA ASN A 347 -16.06 -0.81 12.25
C ASN A 347 -14.66 -0.22 12.16
N GLN A 348 -14.56 1.09 12.03
CA GLN A 348 -13.29 1.79 11.91
C GLN A 348 -12.44 1.60 13.16
N GLU A 349 -13.02 1.78 14.36
CA GLU A 349 -12.33 1.52 15.63
C GLU A 349 -11.88 0.05 15.75
N LEU A 350 -12.75 -0.90 15.38
CA LEU A 350 -12.42 -2.31 15.44
C LEU A 350 -11.32 -2.70 14.44
N LEU A 351 -11.33 -2.15 13.23
CA LEU A 351 -10.27 -2.33 12.24
C LEU A 351 -8.94 -1.83 12.79
N LEU A 352 -8.95 -0.66 13.43
CA LEU A 352 -7.76 -0.09 14.04
C LEU A 352 -7.20 -1.03 15.13
N ILE A 353 -8.05 -1.50 16.04
CA ILE A 353 -7.65 -2.44 17.10
C ILE A 353 -7.07 -3.74 16.54
N GLU A 354 -7.73 -4.32 15.54
CA GLU A 354 -7.31 -5.62 14.99
C GLU A 354 -6.06 -5.49 14.11
N LEU A 355 -5.88 -4.40 13.36
CA LEU A 355 -4.63 -4.11 12.65
C LEU A 355 -3.46 -3.89 13.59
N SER A 356 -3.66 -3.20 14.71
CA SER A 356 -2.64 -3.03 15.75
C SER A 356 -2.14 -4.38 16.28
N LYS A 357 -3.06 -5.30 16.63
CA LYS A 357 -2.72 -6.67 17.05
C LYS A 357 -1.94 -7.45 15.98
N ILE A 358 -2.32 -7.28 14.71
CA ILE A 358 -1.62 -7.91 13.59
C ILE A 358 -0.20 -7.34 13.45
N ASN A 359 -0.03 -6.02 13.57
CA ASN A 359 1.27 -5.36 13.50
C ASN A 359 2.19 -5.83 14.64
N ASP A 360 1.67 -5.95 15.87
CA ASP A 360 2.41 -6.50 17.01
C ASP A 360 2.86 -7.95 16.76
N LEU A 361 1.97 -8.76 16.19
CA LEU A 361 2.28 -10.13 15.83
C LEU A 361 3.34 -10.19 14.72
N ILE A 362 3.23 -9.35 13.68
CA ILE A 362 4.23 -9.24 12.61
C ILE A 362 5.59 -8.83 13.19
N ASN A 363 5.62 -7.83 14.07
CA ASN A 363 6.84 -7.40 14.76
C ASN A 363 7.50 -8.56 15.51
N SER A 364 6.73 -9.46 16.13
CA SER A 364 7.27 -10.65 16.80
C SER A 364 7.89 -11.68 15.85
N PHE A 365 7.57 -11.65 14.56
CA PHE A 365 8.13 -12.57 13.57
C PHE A 365 9.43 -12.09 12.94
N ILE A 366 9.64 -10.76 12.92
CA ILE A 366 10.74 -10.13 12.20
C ILE A 366 11.87 -9.64 13.11
N ASN A 367 11.66 -9.62 14.43
CA ASN A 367 12.67 -9.22 15.40
C ASN A 367 13.29 -10.42 16.10
#